data_AF-A0A8H7AML4-F1
#
_entry.id   AF-A0A8H7AML4-F1
#
_cell.length_a   1.000
_cell.length_b   1.000
_cell.length_c   1.000
_cell.angle_alpha   90.00
_cell.angle_beta   90.00
_cell.angle_gamma   90.00
#
_symmetry.space_group_name_H-M   'P 1'
#
loop_
_entity.id
_entity.type
_entity.pdbx_description
1 polymer ?
#
loop_
_entity_poly.entity_id
_entity_poly.type
_entity_poly.pdbx_seq_one_letter_code
_entity_poly.pdbx_strand_id
1 'polypeptide(L)'
;MSNPKDYTVAWICAITTEYVAAQAFLDTKHGAPEYVSPHDNNGYTLGQIGKHKVIIAVLPEGEYGISCAASVARDMLHSFPNVRLGLMVGIGGGAPSPKHDIRLGDIVVSAPRDGNGGVYQYDFGKTIQDQSFRPTGFLNQSPMVLRAAVNALKAQYEIEGHQLEETINSILEKKSRLRKKYQRPGPSSDKLYQLESYIL
;
A
#
# COMPACT_ATOMS: atom_id res chain seq x y z
N MET A 1 -25.82 -7.32 -3.59
CA MET A 1 -25.22 -6.29 -2.71
C MET A 1 -24.49 -7.00 -1.58
N SER A 2 -23.46 -6.39 -1.01
CA SER A 2 -22.61 -6.97 0.04
C SER A 2 -22.83 -6.28 1.38
N ASN A 3 -22.91 -7.03 2.48
CA ASN A 3 -23.04 -6.47 3.82
C ASN A 3 -21.71 -5.87 4.31
N PRO A 4 -21.62 -4.57 4.65
CA PRO A 4 -20.40 -3.94 5.13
C PRO A 4 -19.81 -4.59 6.38
N LYS A 5 -20.63 -5.22 7.22
CA LYS A 5 -20.18 -5.89 8.46
C LYS A 5 -19.34 -7.14 8.19
N ASP A 6 -19.32 -7.65 6.97
CA ASP A 6 -18.54 -8.83 6.62
C ASP A 6 -17.05 -8.53 6.40
N TYR A 7 -16.69 -7.27 6.18
CA TYR A 7 -15.37 -6.88 5.73
C TYR A 7 -14.49 -6.46 6.90
N THR A 8 -13.23 -6.91 6.88
CA THR A 8 -12.33 -6.77 8.03
C THR A 8 -10.98 -6.15 7.69
N VAL A 9 -10.64 -6.08 6.41
CA VAL A 9 -9.37 -5.52 5.92
C VAL A 9 -9.67 -4.37 4.97
N ALA A 10 -9.14 -3.20 5.30
CA ALA A 10 -9.16 -2.02 4.45
C ALA A 10 -7.85 -1.93 3.65
N TRP A 11 -7.94 -1.69 2.36
CA TRP A 11 -6.83 -1.46 1.43
C TRP A 11 -7.06 -0.10 0.77
N ILE A 12 -6.17 0.85 1.03
CA ILE A 12 -6.23 2.21 0.46
C ILE A 12 -5.10 2.33 -0.55
N CYS A 13 -5.46 2.67 -1.79
CA CYS A 13 -4.55 2.96 -2.88
C CYS A 13 -4.44 4.47 -3.07
N ALA A 14 -3.24 4.96 -3.38
CA ALA A 14 -2.96 6.36 -3.65
C ALA A 14 -3.53 6.84 -4.99
N ILE A 15 -3.36 6.01 -6.04
CA ILE A 15 -3.67 6.38 -7.42
C ILE A 15 -4.40 5.26 -8.18
N THR A 16 -5.01 5.62 -9.31
CA THR A 16 -5.76 4.68 -10.18
C THR A 16 -4.92 3.47 -10.62
N THR A 17 -3.63 3.64 -10.88
CA THR A 17 -2.74 2.54 -11.28
C THR A 17 -2.67 1.45 -10.22
N GLU A 18 -2.53 1.84 -8.96
CA GLU A 18 -2.49 0.93 -7.82
C GLU A 18 -3.88 0.33 -7.55
N TYR A 19 -4.93 1.13 -7.69
CA TYR A 19 -6.31 0.66 -7.51
C TYR A 19 -6.70 -0.41 -8.53
N VAL A 20 -6.28 -0.26 -9.79
CA VAL A 20 -6.47 -1.27 -10.83
C VAL A 20 -5.68 -2.54 -10.52
N ALA A 21 -4.43 -2.41 -10.08
CA ALA A 21 -3.61 -3.55 -9.68
C ALA A 21 -4.24 -4.31 -8.51
N ALA A 22 -4.63 -3.61 -7.43
CA ALA A 22 -5.26 -4.21 -6.26
C ALA A 22 -6.54 -4.99 -6.62
N GLN A 23 -7.40 -4.42 -7.47
CA GLN A 23 -8.60 -5.12 -7.96
C GLN A 23 -8.29 -6.35 -8.81
N ALA A 24 -7.19 -6.35 -9.55
CA ALA A 24 -6.81 -7.47 -10.40
C ALA A 24 -6.34 -8.71 -9.60
N PHE A 25 -5.90 -8.50 -8.35
CA PHE A 25 -5.42 -9.52 -7.43
C PHE A 25 -6.51 -10.08 -6.48
N LEU A 26 -7.76 -9.64 -6.60
CA LEU A 26 -8.86 -10.26 -5.88
C LEU A 26 -9.13 -11.67 -6.40
N ASP A 27 -9.16 -12.66 -5.50
CA ASP A 27 -9.60 -14.03 -5.84
C ASP A 27 -11.06 -14.03 -6.27
N THR A 28 -11.87 -13.21 -5.59
CA THR A 28 -13.29 -13.01 -5.91
C THR A 28 -13.66 -11.55 -5.73
N LYS A 29 -14.32 -10.97 -6.73
CA LYS A 29 -14.94 -9.64 -6.63
C LYS A 29 -16.37 -9.79 -6.15
N HIS A 30 -16.74 -9.04 -5.11
CA HIS A 30 -18.08 -9.00 -4.56
C HIS A 30 -18.88 -7.84 -5.17
N GLY A 31 -20.20 -7.88 -4.98
CA GLY A 31 -21.09 -6.79 -5.38
C GLY A 31 -20.85 -5.53 -4.53
N ALA A 32 -21.38 -4.40 -4.99
CA ALA A 32 -21.34 -3.13 -4.27
C ALA A 32 -21.88 -3.27 -2.83
N PRO A 33 -21.42 -2.44 -1.87
CA PRO A 33 -21.95 -2.42 -0.52
C PRO A 33 -23.45 -2.13 -0.54
N GLU A 34 -24.22 -2.80 0.32
CA GLU A 34 -25.66 -2.53 0.48
C GLU A 34 -25.93 -1.19 1.15
N TYR A 35 -24.94 -0.68 1.89
CA TYR A 35 -25.00 0.58 2.62
C TYR A 35 -23.62 1.22 2.69
N VAL A 36 -23.60 2.54 2.60
CA VAL A 36 -22.44 3.42 2.82
C VAL A 36 -22.94 4.58 3.69
N SER A 37 -22.13 5.03 4.63
CA SER A 37 -22.49 6.13 5.54
C SER A 37 -22.84 7.39 4.73
N PRO A 38 -23.83 8.20 5.17
CA PRO A 38 -24.06 9.51 4.59
C PRO A 38 -22.76 10.33 4.56
N HIS A 39 -22.49 10.97 3.41
CA HIS A 39 -21.31 11.81 3.15
C HIS A 39 -19.98 11.06 3.00
N ASP A 40 -19.96 9.73 3.05
CA ASP A 40 -18.82 8.97 2.56
C ASP A 40 -18.84 8.99 1.03
N ASN A 41 -17.88 9.73 0.46
CA ASN A 41 -17.76 9.95 -0.98
C ASN A 41 -16.76 8.97 -1.64
N ASN A 42 -16.29 7.97 -0.90
CA ASN A 42 -15.30 7.03 -1.43
C ASN A 42 -15.92 6.08 -2.47
N GLY A 43 -15.14 5.78 -3.50
CA GLY A 43 -15.42 4.67 -4.40
C GLY A 43 -14.84 3.35 -3.86
N TYR A 44 -15.69 2.34 -3.66
CA TYR A 44 -15.27 1.04 -3.13
C TYR A 44 -15.29 -0.08 -4.17
N THR A 45 -14.28 -0.94 -4.11
CA THR A 45 -14.35 -2.30 -4.63
C THR A 45 -14.28 -3.28 -3.46
N LEU A 46 -15.22 -4.21 -3.43
CA LEU A 46 -15.29 -5.25 -2.41
C LEU A 46 -14.85 -6.59 -2.99
N GLY A 47 -14.16 -7.39 -2.21
CA GLY A 47 -13.76 -8.72 -2.63
C GLY A 47 -13.14 -9.57 -1.54
N GLN A 48 -12.45 -10.61 -1.98
CA GLN A 48 -11.80 -11.58 -1.11
C GLN A 48 -10.40 -11.93 -1.62
N ILE A 49 -9.45 -12.07 -0.70
CA ILE A 49 -8.10 -12.62 -0.91
C ILE A 49 -7.86 -13.69 0.16
N GLY A 50 -7.63 -14.92 -0.26
CA GLY A 50 -7.64 -16.09 0.59
C GLY A 50 -8.93 -16.17 1.41
N LYS A 51 -8.79 -16.12 2.73
CA LYS A 51 -9.92 -16.10 3.69
C LYS A 51 -10.35 -14.70 4.14
N HIS A 52 -9.73 -13.65 3.62
CA HIS A 52 -9.92 -12.28 4.07
C HIS A 52 -10.87 -11.53 3.14
N LYS A 53 -11.94 -10.96 3.70
CA LYS A 53 -12.83 -10.03 2.98
C LYS A 53 -12.24 -8.62 3.04
N VAL A 54 -11.94 -8.07 1.87
CA VAL A 54 -11.17 -6.83 1.67
C VAL A 54 -12.05 -5.74 1.06
N ILE A 55 -11.91 -4.52 1.57
CA ILE A 55 -12.42 -3.27 0.98
C ILE A 55 -11.25 -2.55 0.33
N ILE A 56 -11.36 -2.22 -0.95
CA ILE A 56 -10.37 -1.42 -1.66
C ILE A 56 -10.97 -0.06 -1.96
N ALA A 57 -10.29 1.02 -1.57
CA ALA A 57 -10.60 2.38 -1.96
C ALA A 57 -9.39 3.04 -2.63
N VAL A 58 -9.65 4.13 -3.36
CA VAL A 58 -8.63 5.00 -3.95
C VAL A 58 -8.92 6.43 -3.53
N LEU A 59 -7.87 7.26 -3.40
CA LEU A 59 -8.07 8.68 -3.17
C LEU A 59 -8.84 9.34 -4.33
N PRO A 60 -9.54 10.45 -4.08
CA PRO A 60 -10.20 11.22 -5.13
C PRO A 60 -9.24 11.61 -6.26
N GLU A 61 -9.76 11.69 -7.48
CA GLU A 61 -8.95 12.07 -8.64
C GLU A 61 -8.38 13.49 -8.47
N GLY A 62 -7.07 13.64 -8.74
CA GLY A 62 -6.36 14.91 -8.56
C GLY A 62 -5.91 15.19 -7.13
N GLU A 63 -6.34 14.38 -6.16
CA GLU A 63 -5.94 14.51 -4.75
C GLU A 63 -4.81 13.53 -4.40
N TYR A 64 -3.88 13.97 -3.57
CA TYR A 64 -2.81 13.13 -3.04
C TYR A 64 -2.42 13.59 -1.64
N GLY A 65 -1.78 12.69 -0.89
CA GLY A 65 -1.17 13.01 0.40
C GLY A 65 -1.97 12.56 1.62
N ILE A 66 -1.41 12.87 2.79
CA ILE A 66 -1.79 12.30 4.08
C ILE A 66 -3.23 12.69 4.47
N SER A 67 -3.61 13.96 4.29
CA SER A 67 -4.94 14.46 4.66
C SER A 67 -6.05 13.74 3.90
N CYS A 68 -5.89 13.61 2.58
CA CYS A 68 -6.87 12.94 1.74
C CYS A 68 -6.95 11.44 2.08
N ALA A 69 -5.81 10.78 2.34
CA ALA A 69 -5.79 9.38 2.77
C ALA A 69 -6.48 9.18 4.13
N ALA A 70 -6.29 10.12 5.06
CA ALA A 70 -6.94 10.09 6.37
C ALA A 70 -8.46 10.23 6.26
N SER A 71 -8.95 11.12 5.39
CA SER A 71 -10.39 11.26 5.12
C SER A 71 -10.98 9.99 4.52
N VAL A 72 -10.33 9.41 3.50
CA VAL A 72 -10.76 8.12 2.91
C VAL A 72 -10.83 7.03 3.98
N ALA A 73 -9.79 6.90 4.80
CA ALA A 73 -9.76 5.92 5.88
C ALA A 73 -10.88 6.13 6.89
N ARG A 74 -11.11 7.37 7.32
CA ARG A 74 -12.15 7.73 8.29
C ARG A 74 -13.54 7.36 7.77
N ASP A 75 -13.86 7.76 6.55
CA ASP A 75 -15.17 7.51 5.95
C ASP A 75 -15.39 6.00 5.75
N MET A 76 -14.35 5.27 5.34
CA MET A 76 -14.38 3.82 5.26
C MET A 76 -14.69 3.15 6.61
N LEU A 77 -14.12 3.63 7.72
CA LEU A 77 -14.43 3.10 9.04
C LEU A 77 -15.88 3.37 9.47
N HIS A 78 -16.48 4.47 9.03
CA HIS A 78 -17.90 4.75 9.27
C HIS A 78 -18.82 3.81 8.47
N SER A 79 -18.45 3.50 7.22
CA SER A 79 -19.24 2.62 6.35
C SER A 79 -19.04 1.13 6.64
N PHE A 80 -17.85 0.73 7.11
CA PHE A 80 -17.45 -0.65 7.35
C PHE A 80 -17.01 -0.85 8.81
N PRO A 81 -17.97 -1.02 9.74
CA PRO A 81 -17.70 -0.96 11.19
C PRO A 81 -16.84 -2.12 11.72
N ASN A 82 -16.70 -3.21 10.96
CA ASN A 82 -15.94 -4.40 11.37
C ASN A 82 -14.51 -4.42 10.79
N VAL A 83 -14.05 -3.34 10.18
CA VAL A 83 -12.65 -3.20 9.76
C VAL A 83 -11.75 -3.27 11.00
N ARG A 84 -10.80 -4.19 10.97
CA ARG A 84 -9.83 -4.44 12.06
C ARG A 84 -8.44 -3.94 11.72
N LEU A 85 -8.11 -3.89 10.44
CA LEU A 85 -6.79 -3.57 9.92
C LEU A 85 -6.95 -2.73 8.66
N GLY A 86 -6.16 -1.67 8.55
CA GLY A 86 -6.04 -0.85 7.34
C GLY A 86 -4.62 -0.90 6.80
N LEU A 87 -4.50 -1.05 5.48
CA LEU A 87 -3.26 -1.08 4.74
C LEU A 87 -3.27 0.06 3.72
N MET A 88 -2.26 0.93 3.79
CA MET A 88 -1.93 1.84 2.70
C MET A 88 -0.94 1.11 1.80
N VAL A 89 -1.32 0.82 0.56
CA VAL A 89 -0.50 0.05 -0.38
C VAL A 89 -0.42 0.82 -1.69
N GLY A 90 0.80 1.09 -2.13
CA GLY A 90 1.05 1.84 -3.34
C GLY A 90 2.48 1.69 -3.83
N ILE A 91 2.75 2.35 -4.95
CA ILE A 91 4.09 2.47 -5.50
C ILE A 91 4.86 3.56 -4.74
N GLY A 92 6.16 3.33 -4.53
CA GLY A 92 7.05 4.27 -3.86
C GLY A 92 8.37 4.39 -4.61
N GLY A 93 9.09 5.48 -4.32
CA GLY A 93 10.49 5.62 -4.72
C GLY A 93 11.43 4.87 -3.78
N GLY A 94 12.54 4.36 -4.31
CA GLY A 94 13.60 3.72 -3.53
C GLY A 94 14.85 4.60 -3.46
N ALA A 95 15.49 4.65 -2.29
CA ALA A 95 16.78 5.32 -2.08
C ALA A 95 17.82 4.26 -1.68
N PRO A 96 18.49 3.60 -2.65
CA PRO A 96 19.46 2.55 -2.35
C PRO A 96 20.68 3.10 -1.61
N SER A 97 21.35 2.24 -0.84
CA SER A 97 22.60 2.55 -0.14
C SER A 97 23.53 1.33 -0.19
N PRO A 98 24.85 1.48 0.06
CA PRO A 98 25.75 0.34 0.13
C PRO A 98 25.33 -0.75 1.14
N LYS A 99 24.52 -0.40 2.15
CA LYS A 99 23.97 -1.33 3.14
C LYS A 99 22.62 -1.92 2.75
N HIS A 100 21.91 -1.30 1.80
CA HIS A 100 20.57 -1.68 1.38
C HIS A 100 20.45 -1.54 -0.14
N ASP A 101 20.60 -2.66 -0.83
CA ASP A 101 20.43 -2.77 -2.28
C ASP A 101 18.94 -2.79 -2.62
N ILE A 102 18.33 -1.60 -2.74
CA ILE A 102 16.92 -1.42 -3.10
C ILE A 102 16.81 -1.30 -4.61
N ARG A 103 15.99 -2.16 -5.22
CA ARG A 103 15.83 -2.27 -6.68
C ARG A 103 14.37 -2.10 -7.10
N LEU A 104 14.18 -1.78 -8.39
CA LEU A 104 12.84 -1.72 -8.98
C LEU A 104 12.17 -3.10 -8.91
N GLY A 105 10.98 -3.13 -8.33
CA GLY A 105 10.20 -4.35 -8.10
C GLY A 105 10.29 -4.89 -6.68
N ASP A 106 11.18 -4.37 -5.85
CA ASP A 106 11.22 -4.73 -4.43
C ASP A 106 9.92 -4.32 -3.72
N ILE A 107 9.40 -5.22 -2.88
CA ILE A 107 8.25 -4.95 -2.01
C ILE A 107 8.76 -4.61 -0.62
N VAL A 108 8.51 -3.38 -0.20
CA VAL A 108 8.88 -2.91 1.14
C VAL A 108 7.67 -2.96 2.05
N VAL A 109 7.82 -3.63 3.19
CA VAL A 109 6.80 -3.68 4.25
C VAL A 109 7.30 -2.87 5.44
N SER A 110 6.50 -1.90 5.87
CA SER A 110 6.81 -1.10 7.05
C SER A 110 6.93 -2.00 8.29
N ALA A 111 8.08 -1.94 8.96
CA ALA A 111 8.35 -2.70 10.17
C ALA A 111 9.08 -1.81 11.19
N PRO A 112 8.69 -1.84 12.48
CA PRO A 112 9.36 -1.05 13.51
C PRO A 112 10.78 -1.55 13.75
N ARG A 113 11.70 -0.61 14.05
CA ARG A 113 13.11 -0.90 14.32
C ARG A 113 13.66 0.10 15.34
N ASP A 114 14.51 -0.37 16.25
CA ASP A 114 15.25 0.46 17.21
C ASP A 114 14.35 1.41 18.03
N GLY A 115 13.18 0.92 18.45
CA GLY A 115 12.18 1.70 19.21
C GLY A 115 11.28 2.61 18.37
N ASN A 116 11.59 2.82 17.09
CA ASN A 116 10.81 3.67 16.18
C ASN A 116 9.72 2.89 15.45
N GLY A 117 8.65 3.59 15.05
CA GLY A 117 7.69 3.09 14.08
C GLY A 117 8.37 2.79 12.73
N GLY A 118 7.71 1.99 11.88
CA GLY A 118 8.24 1.64 10.56
C GLY A 118 8.01 2.70 9.48
N VAL A 119 7.46 3.86 9.85
CA VAL A 119 7.20 4.99 8.94
C VAL A 119 7.77 6.25 9.58
N TYR A 120 8.62 6.95 8.84
CA TYR A 120 9.23 8.21 9.24
C TYR A 120 8.60 9.35 8.44
N GLN A 121 7.97 10.28 9.13
CA GLN A 121 7.40 11.47 8.50
C GLN A 121 8.47 12.57 8.42
N TYR A 122 9.10 12.70 7.26
CA TYR A 122 10.27 13.57 7.07
C TYR A 122 9.95 15.06 6.97
N ASP A 123 8.70 15.41 6.65
CA ASP A 123 8.23 16.80 6.54
C ASP A 123 7.69 17.36 7.87
N PHE A 124 7.68 16.55 8.94
CA PHE A 124 7.13 16.91 10.25
C PHE A 124 8.22 17.11 11.30
N GLY A 125 8.84 18.28 11.26
CA GLY A 125 9.84 18.69 12.24
C GLY A 125 9.92 20.20 12.38
N LYS A 126 10.62 20.66 13.43
CA LYS A 126 10.91 22.07 13.62
C LYS A 126 12.31 22.34 13.09
N THR A 127 12.42 23.29 12.15
CA THR A 127 13.70 23.91 11.84
C THR A 127 13.97 24.95 12.93
N ILE A 128 14.92 24.66 13.81
CA ILE A 128 15.42 25.64 14.78
C ILE A 128 16.57 26.37 14.09
N GLN A 129 16.60 27.70 14.15
CA GLN A 129 17.67 28.51 13.59
C GLN A 129 19.03 28.02 14.13
N ASP A 130 19.99 27.76 13.22
CA ASP A 130 21.32 27.20 13.51
C ASP A 130 21.36 25.76 14.09
N GLN A 131 20.32 24.94 13.88
CA GLN A 131 20.33 23.51 14.24
C GLN A 131 19.87 22.60 13.11
N SER A 132 20.32 21.34 13.14
CA SER A 132 19.82 20.28 12.26
C SER A 132 18.32 20.03 12.48
N PHE A 133 17.62 19.63 11.41
CA PHE A 133 16.19 19.27 11.45
C PHE A 133 15.93 18.30 12.61
N ARG A 134 15.03 18.69 13.53
CA ARG A 134 14.61 17.83 14.63
C ARG A 134 13.24 17.24 14.30
N PRO A 135 13.13 15.92 14.05
CA PRO A 135 11.83 15.28 13.95
C PRO A 135 11.07 15.47 15.27
N THR A 136 9.84 15.99 15.18
CA THR A 136 9.02 16.33 16.36
C THR A 136 7.89 15.33 16.64
N GLY A 137 7.80 14.27 15.83
CA GLY A 137 6.83 13.19 16.00
C GLY A 137 7.33 11.89 15.40
N PHE A 138 6.85 10.78 15.94
CA PHE A 138 6.99 9.45 15.36
C PHE A 138 5.60 8.84 15.25
N LEU A 139 5.35 8.09 14.18
CA LEU A 139 4.10 7.36 14.03
C LEU A 139 4.08 6.17 14.99
N ASN A 140 2.88 5.83 15.49
CA ASN A 140 2.69 4.64 16.31
C ASN A 140 3.18 3.39 15.57
N GLN A 141 3.60 2.39 16.36
CA GLN A 141 3.95 1.09 15.81
C GLN A 141 2.70 0.40 15.26
N SER A 142 2.87 -0.37 14.18
CA SER A 142 1.80 -1.19 13.63
C SER A 142 1.27 -2.17 14.70
N PRO A 143 -0.03 -2.51 14.68
CA PRO A 143 -0.62 -3.48 15.60
C PRO A 143 0.20 -4.78 15.71
N MET A 144 0.25 -5.37 16.92
CA MET A 144 1.05 -6.58 17.19
C MET A 144 0.77 -7.72 16.21
N VAL A 145 -0.49 -7.90 15.82
CA VAL A 145 -0.91 -8.93 14.85
C VAL A 145 -0.22 -8.78 13.49
N LEU A 146 -0.04 -7.54 13.00
CA LEU A 146 0.66 -7.30 11.74
C LEU A 146 2.16 -7.55 11.88
N ARG A 147 2.76 -7.17 13.01
CA ARG A 147 4.18 -7.40 13.26
C ARG A 147 4.51 -8.90 13.34
N ALA A 148 3.65 -9.67 14.01
CA ALA A 148 3.76 -11.13 14.04
C ALA A 148 3.60 -11.72 12.63
N ALA A 149 2.63 -11.23 11.84
CA ALA A 149 2.43 -11.66 10.46
C ALA A 149 3.65 -11.37 9.57
N VAL A 150 4.30 -10.21 9.73
CA VAL A 150 5.54 -9.87 9.00
C VAL A 150 6.66 -10.86 9.33
N ASN A 151 6.84 -11.24 10.59
CA ASN A 151 7.85 -12.25 10.95
C ASN A 151 7.55 -13.63 10.37
N ALA A 152 6.28 -14.05 10.39
CA ALA A 152 5.86 -15.30 9.75
C ALA A 152 6.10 -15.27 8.23
N LEU A 153 5.78 -14.14 7.57
CA LEU A 153 6.01 -13.94 6.14
C LEU A 153 7.51 -13.99 5.79
N LYS A 154 8.37 -13.39 6.62
CA LYS A 154 9.83 -13.47 6.44
C LYS A 154 10.33 -14.92 6.50
N ALA A 155 9.91 -15.67 7.51
CA ALA A 155 10.29 -17.08 7.64
C ALA A 155 9.82 -17.91 6.44
N GLN A 156 8.59 -17.70 5.99
CA GLN A 156 8.07 -18.37 4.79
C GLN A 156 8.88 -17.98 3.54
N TYR A 157 9.20 -16.71 3.36
CA TYR A 157 10.01 -16.24 2.25
C TYR A 157 11.41 -16.87 2.24
N GLU A 158 12.05 -17.01 3.41
CA GLU A 158 13.37 -17.66 3.51
C GLU A 158 13.33 -19.15 3.16
N ILE A 159 12.24 -19.85 3.49
CA ILE A 159 12.09 -21.29 3.25
C ILE A 159 11.62 -21.59 1.82
N GLU A 160 10.61 -20.85 1.35
CA GLU A 160 9.84 -21.18 0.14
C GLU A 160 9.99 -20.14 -0.98
N GLY A 161 10.53 -18.95 -0.69
CA GLY A 161 10.55 -17.83 -1.63
C GLY A 161 9.17 -17.19 -1.81
N HIS A 162 8.87 -16.76 -3.04
CA HIS A 162 7.59 -16.14 -3.41
C HIS A 162 7.15 -16.52 -4.82
N GLN A 163 5.84 -16.40 -5.10
CA GLN A 163 5.25 -16.71 -6.40
C GLN A 163 4.68 -15.47 -7.12
N LEU A 164 5.26 -14.30 -6.82
CA LEU A 164 4.78 -13.02 -7.31
C LEU A 164 4.81 -12.94 -8.85
N GLU A 165 5.90 -13.38 -9.47
CA GLU A 165 6.05 -13.29 -10.93
C GLU A 165 5.04 -14.18 -11.66
N GLU A 166 4.86 -15.42 -11.19
CA GLU A 166 3.86 -16.36 -11.72
C GLU A 166 2.45 -15.80 -11.57
N THR A 167 2.14 -15.22 -10.40
CA THR A 167 0.82 -14.63 -10.14
C THR A 167 0.55 -13.42 -11.03
N ILE A 168 1.52 -12.52 -11.17
CA ILE A 168 1.43 -11.35 -12.06
C ILE A 168 1.22 -11.81 -13.50
N ASN A 169 2.03 -12.74 -13.98
CA ASN A 169 1.94 -13.24 -15.36
C ASN A 169 0.58 -13.89 -15.64
N SER A 170 0.07 -14.73 -14.72
CA SER A 170 -1.25 -15.35 -14.85
C SER A 170 -2.38 -14.31 -14.97
N ILE A 171 -2.30 -13.21 -14.22
CA ILE A 171 -3.29 -12.12 -14.31
C ILE A 171 -3.19 -11.40 -15.65
N LEU A 172 -1.97 -11.07 -16.10
CA LEU A 172 -1.74 -10.34 -17.35
C LEU A 172 -2.13 -11.15 -18.58
N GLU A 173 -1.95 -12.47 -18.56
CA GLU A 173 -2.43 -13.38 -19.61
C GLU A 173 -3.95 -13.34 -19.74
N LYS A 174 -4.67 -13.36 -18.61
CA LYS A 174 -6.14 -13.31 -18.58
C LYS A 174 -6.71 -11.93 -18.92
N LYS A 175 -5.93 -10.86 -18.74
CA LYS A 175 -6.40 -9.46 -18.89
C LYS A 175 -5.55 -8.71 -19.93
N SER A 176 -5.83 -8.97 -21.21
CA SER A 176 -5.09 -8.40 -22.35
C SER A 176 -4.98 -6.87 -22.34
N ARG A 177 -6.01 -6.15 -21.87
CA ARG A 177 -5.97 -4.69 -21.69
C ARG A 177 -4.97 -4.25 -20.62
N LEU A 178 -4.86 -5.00 -19.51
CA LEU A 178 -3.87 -4.70 -18.47
C LEU A 178 -2.46 -5.01 -18.95
N ARG A 179 -2.26 -6.13 -19.66
CA ARG A 179 -0.94 -6.51 -20.21
C ARG A 179 -0.27 -5.36 -20.98
N LYS A 180 -1.03 -4.65 -21.82
CA LYS A 180 -0.50 -3.51 -22.60
C LYS A 180 0.09 -2.38 -21.75
N LYS A 181 -0.38 -2.18 -20.52
CA LYS A 181 0.02 -1.05 -19.65
C LYS A 181 0.83 -1.48 -18.41
N TYR A 182 0.62 -2.69 -17.90
CA TYR A 182 1.15 -3.17 -16.62
C TYR A 182 2.22 -4.25 -16.76
N GLN A 183 2.53 -4.71 -17.97
CA GLN A 183 3.64 -5.65 -18.15
C GLN A 183 4.96 -5.01 -17.71
N ARG A 184 5.83 -5.83 -17.13
CA ARG A 184 7.19 -5.40 -16.78
C ARG A 184 7.90 -4.88 -18.04
N PRO A 185 8.51 -3.69 -18.00
CA PRO A 185 9.37 -3.22 -19.08
C PRO A 185 10.54 -4.18 -19.32
N GLY A 186 11.08 -4.19 -20.55
CA GLY A 186 12.23 -5.03 -20.87
C GLY A 186 13.47 -4.64 -20.04
N PRO A 187 14.39 -5.58 -19.73
CA PRO A 187 15.58 -5.29 -18.91
C PRO A 187 16.45 -4.14 -19.46
N SER A 188 16.45 -3.93 -20.78
CA SER A 188 17.17 -2.83 -21.44
C SER A 188 16.61 -1.44 -21.16
N SER A 189 15.43 -1.34 -20.55
CA SER A 189 14.81 -0.07 -20.16
C SER A 189 15.11 0.33 -18.72
N ASP A 190 15.83 -0.52 -17.98
CA ASP A 190 16.24 -0.23 -16.61
C ASP A 190 17.28 0.91 -16.61
N LYS A 191 17.08 1.90 -15.75
CA LYS A 191 17.91 3.10 -15.66
C LYS A 191 18.35 3.31 -14.23
N LEU A 192 19.64 3.11 -13.98
CA LEU A 192 20.27 3.52 -12.73
C LEU A 192 20.66 5.00 -12.84
N TYR A 193 20.03 5.85 -12.03
CA TYR A 193 20.39 7.26 -11.95
C TYR A 193 21.60 7.43 -11.03
N GLN A 194 22.62 8.17 -11.48
CA GLN A 194 23.74 8.55 -10.63
C GLN A 194 23.29 9.60 -9.61
N LEU A 195 23.81 9.52 -8.37
CA LEU A 195 23.50 10.44 -7.26
C LEU A 195 23.90 11.91 -7.53
N GLU A 196 24.64 12.18 -8.60
CA GLU A 196 25.08 13.52 -8.99
C GLU A 196 24.06 14.19 -9.90
N SER A 197 22.94 14.69 -9.36
CA SER A 197 22.15 15.79 -9.99
C SER A 197 20.88 16.17 -9.21
N TYR A 198 20.95 16.32 -7.89
CA TYR A 198 20.03 17.21 -7.19
C TYR A 198 20.79 17.95 -6.08
N ILE A 199 21.21 19.16 -6.40
CA ILE A 199 21.41 20.22 -5.40
C ILE A 199 20.00 20.59 -4.92
N LEU A 200 19.82 20.66 -3.61
CA LEU A 200 18.62 21.18 -2.93
C LEU A 200 18.21 22.56 -3.47
#